data_AF-A0A5C4U5Y5-F1
#
_entry.id   AF-A0A5C4U5Y5-F1
#
_cell.length_a   1.000
_cell.length_b   1.000
_cell.length_c   1.000
_cell.angle_alpha   90.00
_cell.angle_beta   90.00
_cell.angle_gamma   90.00
#
_symmetry.space_group_name_H-M   'P 1'
#
loop_
_entity.id
_entity.type
_entity.pdbx_description
1 polymer ?
#
loop_
_entity_poly.entity_id
_entity_poly.type
_entity_poly.pdbx_seq_one_letter_code
_entity_poly.pdbx_strand_id
1 'polypeptide(L)'
;MTQTPPPPSLQISHSAAYSDWVGVIILTVASLMRGVYYLPAFAPLEDLSHPWWLNVRWWAYIWLVTGGIGLAACVARLARVTHQLTVPIASGLLVAVHFFWAMVLMVGVISGYNPRGYVNATTFLLICALATWAFGKGRSR
;
A
#
# COMPACT_ATOMS: atom_id res chain seq x y z
N MET A 1 25.89 -29.62 24.58
CA MET A 1 26.14 -28.30 23.94
C MET A 1 24.89 -27.45 24.13
N THR A 2 24.88 -26.60 25.15
CA THR A 2 23.77 -25.69 25.46
C THR A 2 23.96 -24.40 24.66
N GLN A 3 23.13 -24.17 23.63
CA GLN A 3 23.08 -22.89 22.95
C GLN A 3 22.57 -21.84 23.93
N THR A 4 23.42 -20.88 24.29
CA THR A 4 23.00 -19.68 25.01
C THR A 4 22.05 -18.86 24.13
N PRO A 5 20.88 -18.43 24.65
CA PRO A 5 19.93 -17.65 23.88
C PRO A 5 20.58 -16.33 23.40
N PRO A 6 20.26 -15.87 22.18
CA PRO A 6 20.82 -14.63 21.65
C PRO A 6 20.41 -13.43 22.53
N PRO A 7 21.23 -12.36 22.57
CA PRO A 7 20.94 -11.20 23.38
C PRO A 7 19.61 -10.53 22.98
N PRO A 8 18.86 -9.92 23.92
CA PRO A 8 17.52 -9.37 23.68
C PRO A 8 17.45 -8.36 22.52
N SER A 9 18.51 -7.58 22.32
CA SER A 9 18.62 -6.60 21.23
C SER A 9 18.57 -7.23 19.84
N LEU A 10 19.09 -8.45 19.69
CA LEU A 10 19.09 -9.20 18.44
C LEU A 10 17.70 -9.76 18.11
N GLN A 11 16.92 -10.13 19.13
CA GLN A 11 15.56 -10.65 18.94
C GLN A 11 14.57 -9.55 18.49
N ILE A 12 14.68 -8.33 19.03
CA ILE A 12 13.80 -7.20 18.71
C ILE A 12 13.99 -6.73 17.27
N SER A 13 15.21 -6.75 16.75
CA SER A 13 15.49 -6.27 15.38
C SER A 13 14.90 -7.20 14.31
N HIS A 14 14.89 -8.51 14.55
CA HIS A 14 14.32 -9.48 13.63
C HIS A 14 12.79 -9.35 13.55
N SER A 15 12.09 -9.22 14.68
CA SER A 15 10.63 -9.10 14.70
C SER A 15 10.14 -7.82 14.03
N ALA A 16 10.86 -6.70 14.19
CA ALA A 16 10.52 -5.44 13.55
C ALA A 16 10.66 -5.54 12.02
N ALA A 17 11.76 -6.10 11.52
CA ALA A 17 11.98 -6.29 10.09
C ALA A 17 10.93 -7.22 9.44
N TYR A 18 10.53 -8.29 10.13
CA TYR A 18 9.43 -9.15 9.63
C TYR A 18 8.09 -8.39 9.60
N SER A 19 7.79 -7.59 10.62
CA SER A 19 6.56 -6.77 10.66
C SER A 19 6.49 -5.77 9.51
N ASP A 20 7.61 -5.14 9.15
CA ASP A 20 7.64 -4.16 8.06
C ASP A 20 7.38 -4.81 6.70
N TRP A 21 8.03 -5.93 6.41
CA TRP A 21 7.80 -6.64 5.14
C TRP A 21 6.37 -7.18 5.02
N VAL A 22 5.76 -7.61 6.12
CA VAL A 22 4.34 -7.97 6.14
C VAL A 22 3.46 -6.76 5.80
N GLY A 23 3.76 -5.59 6.36
CA GLY A 23 3.06 -4.35 5.99
C GLY A 23 3.17 -4.02 4.50
N VAL A 24 4.36 -4.16 3.91
CA VAL A 24 4.58 -3.93 2.46
C VAL A 24 3.78 -4.94 1.63
N ILE A 25 3.75 -6.22 2.03
CA ILE A 25 2.97 -7.26 1.34
C ILE A 25 1.48 -6.92 1.36
N ILE A 26 0.93 -6.56 2.53
CA ILE A 26 -0.49 -6.22 2.67
C ILE A 26 -0.87 -5.07 1.74
N LEU A 27 -0.10 -3.98 1.76
CA LEU A 27 -0.34 -2.83 0.90
C LEU A 27 -0.15 -3.14 -0.59
N THR A 28 0.80 -4.00 -0.92
CA THR A 28 1.05 -4.47 -2.29
C THR A 28 -0.17 -5.24 -2.81
N VAL A 29 -0.66 -6.21 -2.05
CA VAL A 29 -1.83 -7.01 -2.43
C VAL A 29 -3.06 -6.13 -2.57
N ALA A 30 -3.31 -5.24 -1.61
CA ALA A 30 -4.42 -4.29 -1.68
C ALA A 30 -4.37 -3.43 -2.96
N SER A 31 -3.17 -2.90 -3.30
CA SER A 31 -2.97 -2.10 -4.50
C SER A 31 -3.19 -2.89 -5.78
N LEU A 32 -2.64 -4.10 -5.87
CA LEU A 32 -2.79 -4.96 -7.05
C LEU A 32 -4.25 -5.37 -7.25
N MET A 33 -4.93 -5.82 -6.19
CA MET A 33 -6.36 -6.17 -6.25
C MET A 33 -7.20 -4.97 -6.71
N ARG A 34 -6.89 -3.77 -6.21
CA ARG A 34 -7.56 -2.54 -6.64
C ARG A 34 -7.32 -2.25 -8.11
N GLY A 35 -6.11 -2.44 -8.62
CA GLY A 35 -5.77 -2.25 -10.03
C GLY A 35 -6.46 -3.27 -10.94
N VAL A 36 -6.50 -4.54 -10.54
CA VAL A 36 -7.21 -5.61 -11.27
C VAL A 36 -8.71 -5.30 -11.37
N TYR A 37 -9.31 -4.74 -10.31
CA TYR A 37 -10.71 -4.34 -10.32
C TYR A 37 -11.05 -3.25 -11.36
N TYR A 38 -10.07 -2.43 -11.76
CA TYR A 38 -10.24 -1.43 -12.82
C TYR A 38 -10.05 -2.00 -14.23
N LEU A 39 -9.68 -3.27 -14.39
CA LEU A 39 -9.54 -3.89 -15.70
C LEU A 39 -10.91 -4.29 -16.26
N PRO A 40 -11.17 -4.09 -17.58
CA PRO A 40 -12.49 -4.35 -18.19
C PRO A 40 -12.99 -5.79 -18.06
N ALA A 41 -12.09 -6.74 -17.83
CA ALA A 41 -12.43 -8.16 -17.68
C ALA A 41 -13.10 -8.50 -16.34
N PHE A 42 -13.02 -7.62 -15.33
CA PHE A 42 -13.46 -7.94 -13.96
C PHE A 42 -14.64 -7.08 -13.47
N ALA A 43 -14.93 -5.96 -14.12
CA ALA A 43 -16.09 -5.14 -13.83
C ALA A 43 -16.52 -4.36 -15.09
N PRO A 44 -17.84 -4.22 -15.34
CA PRO A 44 -18.34 -3.25 -16.31
C PRO A 44 -17.81 -1.86 -15.95
N LEU A 45 -17.33 -1.10 -16.95
CA LEU A 45 -16.72 0.21 -16.72
C LEU A 45 -17.69 1.22 -16.08
N GLU A 46 -18.99 0.99 -16.27
CA GLU A 46 -20.11 1.78 -15.78
C GLU A 46 -20.30 1.65 -14.26
N ASP A 47 -19.91 0.51 -13.67
CA ASP A 47 -20.06 0.23 -12.24
C ASP A 47 -18.89 0.79 -11.41
N LEU A 48 -17.84 1.26 -12.08
CA LEU A 48 -16.62 1.70 -11.42
C LEU A 48 -16.76 3.17 -11.00
N SER A 49 -16.77 3.42 -9.69
CA SER A 49 -16.59 4.75 -9.13
C SER A 49 -15.18 5.27 -9.44
N HIS A 50 -15.05 6.04 -10.51
CA HIS A 50 -13.84 6.75 -10.90
C HIS A 50 -14.18 8.20 -11.27
N PRO A 51 -13.25 9.15 -11.07
CA PRO A 51 -13.46 10.51 -11.52
C PRO A 51 -13.53 10.59 -13.04
N TRP A 52 -14.47 11.38 -13.53
CA TRP A 52 -14.70 11.61 -14.97
C TRP A 52 -13.48 12.21 -15.69
N TRP A 53 -12.55 12.84 -14.98
CA TRP A 53 -11.39 13.52 -15.56
C TRP A 53 -10.22 12.59 -15.88
N LEU A 54 -10.25 11.32 -15.47
CA LEU A 54 -9.21 10.35 -15.81
C LEU A 54 -9.83 9.01 -16.19
N ASN A 55 -9.52 8.53 -17.39
CA ASN A 55 -10.00 7.25 -17.91
C ASN A 55 -9.72 6.11 -16.92
N VAL A 56 -10.70 5.25 -16.70
CA VAL A 56 -10.64 4.06 -15.84
C VAL A 56 -9.38 3.21 -16.04
N ARG A 57 -8.86 3.11 -17.27
CA ARG A 57 -7.63 2.38 -17.59
C ARG A 57 -6.40 3.00 -16.92
N TRP A 58 -6.34 4.32 -16.81
CA TRP A 58 -5.25 5.00 -16.11
C TRP A 58 -5.26 4.69 -14.61
N TRP A 59 -6.43 4.55 -14.00
CA TRP A 59 -6.53 4.08 -12.63
C TRP A 59 -6.01 2.66 -12.48
N ALA A 60 -6.37 1.75 -13.40
CA ALA A 60 -5.78 0.42 -13.43
C ALA A 60 -4.24 0.48 -13.48
N TYR A 61 -3.67 1.28 -14.38
CA TYR A 61 -2.22 1.44 -14.49
C TYR A 61 -1.58 2.00 -13.22
N ILE A 62 -2.13 3.05 -12.61
CA ILE A 62 -1.58 3.65 -11.38
C ILE A 62 -1.50 2.61 -10.26
N TRP A 63 -2.58 1.86 -10.06
CA TRP A 63 -2.64 0.82 -9.03
C TRP A 63 -1.73 -0.37 -9.34
N LEU A 64 -1.73 -0.86 -10.58
CA LEU A 64 -0.90 -2.00 -11.00
C LEU A 64 0.59 -1.67 -11.00
N VAL A 65 0.99 -0.47 -11.44
CA VAL A 65 2.40 -0.03 -11.42
C VAL A 65 2.86 0.12 -9.98
N THR A 66 2.08 0.79 -9.12
CA THR A 66 2.47 0.99 -7.71
C THR A 66 2.51 -0.34 -6.95
N GLY A 67 1.52 -1.20 -7.16
CA GLY A 67 1.53 -2.57 -6.63
C GLY A 67 2.67 -3.41 -7.20
N GLY A 68 3.01 -3.24 -8.48
CA GLY A 68 4.14 -3.90 -9.14
C GLY A 68 5.48 -3.50 -8.52
N ILE A 69 5.67 -2.24 -8.14
CA ILE A 69 6.86 -1.77 -7.40
C ILE A 69 6.92 -2.46 -6.03
N GLY A 70 5.80 -2.54 -5.30
CA GLY A 70 5.72 -3.26 -4.03
C GLY A 70 6.05 -4.76 -4.18
N LEU A 71 5.52 -5.39 -5.23
CA LEU A 71 5.81 -6.79 -5.56
C LEU A 71 7.29 -6.99 -5.89
N ALA A 72 7.88 -6.11 -6.70
CA ALA A 72 9.30 -6.14 -7.03
C ALA A 72 10.17 -6.01 -5.77
N ALA A 73 9.79 -5.15 -4.82
CA ALA A 73 10.45 -5.04 -3.52
C ALA A 73 10.37 -6.36 -2.71
N CYS A 74 9.20 -7.01 -2.67
CA CYS A 74 9.02 -8.31 -2.01
C CYS A 74 9.83 -9.42 -2.68
N VAL A 75 9.87 -9.46 -4.01
CA VAL A 75 10.69 -10.43 -4.77
C VAL A 75 12.17 -10.20 -4.54
N ALA A 76 12.64 -8.94 -4.57
CA ALA A 76 14.02 -8.60 -4.25
C ALA A 76 14.40 -9.05 -2.83
N ARG A 77 13.46 -8.96 -1.86
CA ARG A 77 13.66 -9.46 -0.50
C ARG A 77 13.86 -10.95 -0.45
N LEU A 78 13.02 -11.70 -1.16
CA LEU A 78 13.12 -13.16 -1.27
C LEU A 78 14.46 -13.57 -1.91
N ALA A 79 14.88 -12.85 -2.95
CA ALA A 79 16.16 -13.05 -3.64
C ALA A 79 17.39 -12.56 -2.83
N ARG A 80 17.19 -11.95 -1.65
CA ARG A 80 18.23 -11.35 -0.81
C ARG A 80 19.04 -10.23 -1.49
N VAL A 81 18.43 -9.52 -2.46
CA VAL A 81 19.04 -8.39 -3.21
C VAL A 81 18.48 -7.04 -2.75
N THR A 82 18.03 -6.94 -1.50
CA THR A 82 17.40 -5.72 -0.97
C THR A 82 18.38 -4.68 -0.47
N HIS A 83 18.10 -3.42 -0.78
CA HIS A 83 18.78 -2.27 -0.20
C HIS A 83 18.06 -1.78 1.05
N GLN A 84 18.75 -1.07 1.95
CA GLN A 84 18.16 -0.50 3.17
C GLN A 84 16.99 0.47 2.88
N LEU A 85 16.96 1.04 1.67
CA LEU A 85 15.92 1.97 1.24
C LEU A 85 14.72 1.27 0.57
N THR A 86 14.76 -0.03 0.31
CA THR A 86 13.69 -0.73 -0.42
C THR A 86 12.37 -0.66 0.33
N VAL A 87 12.36 -0.96 1.64
CA VAL A 87 11.15 -0.90 2.47
C VAL A 87 10.57 0.52 2.53
N PRO A 88 11.31 1.57 2.93
CA PRO A 88 10.73 2.91 3.07
C PRO A 88 10.26 3.50 1.74
N ILE A 89 10.93 3.20 0.62
CA ILE A 89 10.48 3.66 -0.70
C ILE A 89 9.20 2.93 -1.10
N ALA A 90 9.16 1.60 -0.99
CA ALA A 90 8.00 0.81 -1.36
C ALA A 90 6.78 1.16 -0.50
N SER A 91 6.94 1.22 0.83
CA SER A 91 5.85 1.59 1.73
C SER A 91 5.40 3.03 1.51
N GLY A 92 6.33 3.97 1.29
CA GLY A 92 6.01 5.37 1.00
C GLY A 92 5.15 5.52 -0.26
N LEU A 93 5.54 4.86 -1.36
CA LEU A 93 4.77 4.87 -2.61
C LEU A 93 3.39 4.22 -2.46
N LEU A 94 3.33 3.07 -1.79
CA LEU A 94 2.08 2.37 -1.54
C LEU A 94 1.13 3.19 -0.66
N VAL A 95 1.63 3.84 0.39
CA VAL A 95 0.81 4.74 1.21
C VAL A 95 0.37 5.97 0.41
N ALA A 96 1.27 6.57 -0.38
CA ALA A 96 0.96 7.73 -1.20
C ALA A 96 -0.17 7.48 -2.20
N VAL A 97 -0.20 6.32 -2.86
CA VAL A 97 -1.29 6.01 -3.82
C VAL A 97 -2.64 5.83 -3.12
N HIS A 98 -2.66 5.23 -1.92
CA HIS A 98 -3.89 5.12 -1.11
C HIS A 98 -4.37 6.49 -0.64
N PHE A 99 -3.45 7.34 -0.17
CA PHE A 99 -3.77 8.70 0.26
C PHE A 99 -4.29 9.55 -0.91
N PHE A 100 -3.60 9.51 -2.05
CA PHE A 100 -4.03 10.20 -3.26
C PHE A 100 -5.43 9.77 -3.68
N TRP A 101 -5.72 8.47 -3.64
CA TRP A 101 -7.05 7.97 -3.95
C TRP A 101 -8.12 8.44 -2.95
N ALA A 102 -7.80 8.54 -1.66
CA ALA A 102 -8.69 9.14 -0.67
C ALA A 102 -9.01 10.60 -1.03
N MET A 103 -8.01 11.39 -1.44
CA MET A 103 -8.21 12.78 -1.86
C MET A 103 -9.09 12.88 -3.10
N VAL A 104 -8.89 12.00 -4.07
CA VAL A 104 -9.72 11.90 -5.27
C VAL A 104 -11.20 11.65 -4.92
N LEU A 105 -11.46 10.73 -3.97
CA LEU A 105 -12.81 10.47 -3.48
C LEU A 105 -13.41 11.69 -2.76
N MET A 106 -12.62 12.41 -1.96
CA MET A 106 -13.05 13.63 -1.28
C MET A 106 -13.37 14.76 -2.27
N VAL A 107 -12.60 14.92 -3.35
CA VAL A 107 -12.95 15.84 -4.45
C VAL A 107 -14.28 15.43 -5.08
N GLY A 108 -14.55 14.13 -5.24
CA GLY A 108 -15.84 13.61 -5.69
C GLY A 108 -17.01 13.99 -4.78
N VAL A 109 -16.78 14.03 -3.45
CA VAL A 109 -17.79 14.48 -2.47
C VAL A 109 -18.03 15.98 -2.61
N ILE A 110 -16.96 16.78 -2.61
CA ILE A 110 -17.05 18.25 -2.67
C ILE A 110 -17.70 18.73 -3.98
N SER A 111 -17.42 18.05 -5.09
CA SER A 111 -18.00 18.37 -6.40
C SER A 111 -19.41 17.81 -6.61
N GLY A 112 -19.94 17.02 -5.69
CA GLY A 112 -21.28 16.42 -5.78
C GLY A 112 -21.41 15.22 -6.74
N TYR A 113 -20.35 14.84 -7.47
CA TYR A 113 -20.35 13.69 -8.38
C TYR A 113 -20.40 12.34 -7.64
N ASN A 114 -19.83 12.26 -6.44
CA ASN A 114 -19.90 11.08 -5.58
C ASN A 114 -20.20 11.47 -4.13
N PRO A 115 -21.48 11.73 -3.79
CA PRO A 115 -21.87 12.22 -2.46
C PRO A 115 -21.52 11.25 -1.32
N ARG A 116 -21.41 9.95 -1.62
CA ARG A 116 -21.04 8.91 -0.65
C ARG A 116 -19.56 8.52 -0.69
N GLY A 117 -18.75 9.23 -1.48
CA GLY A 117 -17.32 8.97 -1.62
C GLY A 117 -16.54 9.03 -0.31
N TYR A 118 -17.04 9.78 0.69
CA TYR A 118 -16.42 9.94 2.01
C TYR A 118 -16.31 8.61 2.79
N VAL A 119 -17.23 7.67 2.58
CA VAL A 119 -17.21 6.36 3.25
C VAL A 119 -15.97 5.59 2.83
N ASN A 120 -15.73 5.50 1.52
CA ASN A 120 -14.55 4.85 0.98
C ASN A 120 -13.28 5.65 1.30
N ALA A 121 -13.32 6.98 1.22
CA ALA A 121 -12.18 7.84 1.54
C ALA A 121 -11.69 7.59 2.98
N THR A 122 -12.61 7.43 3.93
CA THR A 122 -12.29 7.11 5.33
C THR A 122 -11.49 5.82 5.44
N THR A 123 -11.88 4.75 4.72
CA THR A 123 -11.12 3.48 4.70
C THR A 123 -9.70 3.69 4.18
N PHE A 124 -9.51 4.43 3.09
CA PHE A 124 -8.17 4.71 2.55
C PHE A 124 -7.32 5.56 3.51
N LEU A 125 -7.92 6.55 4.19
CA LEU A 125 -7.23 7.34 5.22
C LEU A 125 -6.84 6.49 6.43
N LEU A 126 -7.69 5.56 6.86
CA LEU A 126 -7.38 4.61 7.93
C LEU A 126 -6.23 3.68 7.53
N ILE A 127 -6.21 3.17 6.29
CA ILE A 127 -5.08 2.39 5.77
C ILE A 127 -3.79 3.21 5.86
N CYS A 128 -3.82 4.48 5.44
CA CYS A 128 -2.65 5.36 5.50
C CYS A 128 -2.20 5.58 6.94
N ALA A 129 -3.12 5.91 7.85
CA ALA A 129 -2.80 6.15 9.27
C ALA A 129 -2.21 4.90 9.93
N LEU A 130 -2.80 3.73 9.70
CA LEU A 130 -2.31 2.45 10.23
C LEU A 130 -0.94 2.09 9.65
N ALA A 131 -0.73 2.29 8.35
CA ALA A 131 0.55 2.05 7.71
C ALA A 131 1.65 2.99 8.24
N THR A 132 1.39 4.30 8.29
CA THR A 132 2.34 5.28 8.81
C THR A 132 2.67 4.99 10.28
N TRP A 133 1.68 4.62 11.09
CA TRP A 133 1.90 4.20 12.47
C TRP A 133 2.73 2.90 12.54
N ALA A 134 2.40 1.89 11.74
CA ALA A 134 3.10 0.61 11.72
C ALA A 134 4.58 0.78 11.36
N PHE A 135 4.88 1.44 10.24
CA PHE A 135 6.25 1.69 9.78
C PHE A 135 7.00 2.74 10.63
N GLY A 136 6.27 3.58 11.37
CA GLY A 136 6.85 4.60 12.26
C GLY A 136 7.38 4.04 13.58
N LYS A 137 6.85 2.90 14.07
CA LYS A 137 7.19 2.32 15.37
C LYS A 137 8.61 1.74 15.47
N GLY A 138 9.24 1.42 14.35
CA GLY A 138 10.49 0.64 14.30
C GLY A 138 11.81 1.43 14.26
N ARG A 139 11.79 2.77 14.29
CA ARG A 139 13.01 3.60 14.19
C ARG A 139 13.41 4.20 15.53
N SER A 140 13.51 3.37 16.57
CA SER A 140 14.41 3.69 17.68
C SER A 140 15.84 3.46 17.17
N ARG A 141 16.64 4.53 17.21
CA ARG A 141 18.05 4.62 16.80
C ARG A 141 18.89 3.42 17.22
#